data_AF-A0A3L6NIH2-F1
#
_entry.id   AF-A0A3L6NIH2-F1
#
_cell.length_a   1.000
_cell.length_b   1.000
_cell.length_c   1.000
_cell.angle_alpha   90.00
_cell.angle_beta   90.00
_cell.angle_gamma   90.00
#
_symmetry.space_group_name_H-M   'P 1'
#
loop_
_entity.id
_entity.type
_entity.pdbx_description
1 polymer ?
#
loop_
_entity_poly.entity_id
_entity_poly.type
_entity_poly.pdbx_seq_one_letter_code
_entity_poly.pdbx_strand_id
1 'polypeptide(L)'
;MQPRATGQIARKSTRWLRNSPNFGYTRLFASAVPPTEQKKPEAVPPELGSAPSRPWQSSSIQAGSVTPTSTSPSSQFYVPSVVIPAEAAKSGPVHKIHILGEDVRSRFIAHALCSVYDSVETVPFREMPKSRYRNVEKVQPERTRKNAYVEKNAAMPEDYVVPQSDRSHIDELIVTGRGFEAVKAIVSVKDRIDDKTSICLLNDGMGVLERVREEIFDGTQPEPNFYLGHMSHALGFNRNRDSVKQFKSGRTVFTKADPVLNAEKELYIPAEQQPSMMHSLRRVKELNTTFSTYEHWLRFKLPSIMFTAAVEPVCVLLDLPYQGLLENRNAQKMMNQLLGEMALVTENMPEVQDSPDLIKFLRGEGLKKFCYRRITGKSNAPSDLLTRINKGLQTDINYQNGYFLKRARILGIDTPTNQLMVQMIKARRIEQQQKLRSIIPVQEASPNDVRKKTQQRMLKNGLLL
;
A
#
# COMPACT_ATOMS: atom_id res chain seq x y z
N MET A 1 -30.24 -5.45 -79.50
CA MET A 1 -29.17 -5.67 -78.48
C MET A 1 -28.93 -4.36 -77.76
N GLN A 2 -29.02 -4.32 -76.43
CA GLN A 2 -28.87 -3.09 -75.64
C GLN A 2 -27.42 -2.92 -75.14
N PRO A 3 -26.82 -1.71 -75.21
CA PRO A 3 -25.52 -1.43 -74.59
C PRO A 3 -25.66 -1.17 -73.07
N ARG A 4 -24.61 -1.54 -72.31
CA ARG A 4 -24.60 -1.51 -70.84
C ARG A 4 -24.44 -0.10 -70.24
N ALA A 5 -25.03 0.08 -69.07
CA ALA A 5 -25.03 1.34 -68.33
C ALA A 5 -23.66 1.71 -67.72
N THR A 6 -23.36 3.01 -67.77
CA THR A 6 -22.29 3.67 -67.01
C THR A 6 -22.81 4.14 -65.65
N GLY A 7 -22.12 3.78 -64.57
CA GLY A 7 -22.43 4.24 -63.21
C GLY A 7 -21.27 5.04 -62.61
N GLN A 8 -21.35 6.37 -62.65
CA GLN A 8 -20.43 7.24 -61.91
C GLN A 8 -20.83 7.26 -60.43
N ILE A 9 -19.89 6.99 -59.52
CA ILE A 9 -20.08 7.24 -58.08
C ILE A 9 -19.42 8.57 -57.73
N ALA A 10 -20.25 9.53 -57.29
CA ALA A 10 -19.82 10.89 -57.01
C ALA A 10 -18.96 10.99 -55.74
N ARG A 11 -17.87 11.75 -55.81
CA ARG A 11 -17.14 12.24 -54.63
C ARG A 11 -17.99 13.27 -53.90
N LYS A 12 -18.12 13.15 -52.57
CA LYS A 12 -18.45 14.28 -51.68
C LYS A 12 -17.36 14.46 -50.64
N SER A 13 -17.02 15.72 -50.40
CA SER A 13 -15.97 16.20 -49.50
C SER A 13 -16.56 16.58 -48.15
N THR A 14 -15.86 16.27 -47.07
CA THR A 14 -15.87 17.07 -45.83
C THR A 14 -14.43 17.30 -45.37
N ARG A 15 -14.19 18.47 -44.77
CA ARG A 15 -12.88 19.11 -44.63
C ARG A 15 -12.83 19.77 -43.24
N TRP A 16 -11.67 19.70 -42.57
CA TRP A 16 -11.38 20.27 -41.23
C TRP A 16 -12.09 19.56 -40.05
N LEU A 17 -11.59 19.57 -38.80
CA LEU A 17 -10.51 20.35 -38.17
C LEU A 17 -9.51 19.43 -37.44
N ARG A 18 -8.20 19.66 -37.61
CA ARG A 18 -7.19 19.33 -36.59
C ARG A 18 -7.14 20.49 -35.61
N ASN A 19 -7.30 20.24 -34.30
CA ASN A 19 -6.87 21.16 -33.25
C ASN A 19 -6.26 20.36 -32.10
N SER A 20 -4.95 20.52 -31.92
CA SER A 20 -4.19 20.00 -30.79
C SER A 20 -3.46 21.18 -30.15
N PRO A 21 -3.77 21.58 -28.91
CA PRO A 21 -3.02 22.62 -28.24
C PRO A 21 -1.74 22.03 -27.62
N ASN A 22 -0.61 22.27 -28.29
CA ASN A 22 0.70 22.21 -27.64
C ASN A 22 0.77 23.32 -26.59
N PHE A 23 0.70 22.98 -25.30
CA PHE A 23 0.99 23.93 -24.22
C PHE A 23 2.48 23.90 -23.87
N GLY A 24 3.25 24.79 -24.50
CA GLY A 24 4.59 25.13 -24.05
C GLY A 24 4.54 26.01 -22.81
N TYR A 25 5.29 25.65 -21.76
CA TYR A 25 5.40 26.46 -20.54
C TYR A 25 6.48 27.55 -20.67
N THR A 26 6.08 28.74 -21.13
CA THR A 26 6.86 29.95 -20.89
C THR A 26 6.54 30.49 -19.49
N ARG A 27 7.57 30.59 -18.64
CA ARG A 27 7.46 31.27 -17.34
C ARG A 27 7.61 32.77 -17.55
N LEU A 28 6.67 33.57 -17.04
CA LEU A 28 6.89 34.97 -16.74
C LEU A 28 6.79 35.17 -15.23
N PHE A 29 7.77 35.88 -14.67
CA PHE A 29 7.79 36.29 -13.28
C PHE A 29 6.94 37.56 -13.11
N ALA A 30 6.12 37.60 -12.07
CA ALA A 30 5.62 38.84 -11.49
C ALA A 30 5.62 38.69 -9.97
N SER A 31 6.11 39.70 -9.26
CA SER A 31 6.30 39.73 -7.80
C SER A 31 5.37 40.77 -7.19
N ALA A 32 4.71 40.45 -6.06
CA ALA A 32 4.12 41.45 -5.18
C ALA A 32 3.89 40.95 -3.74
N VAL A 33 4.74 41.44 -2.83
CA VAL A 33 4.45 41.97 -1.47
C VAL A 33 3.82 41.06 -0.37
N PRO A 34 4.42 41.01 0.85
CA PRO A 34 3.88 40.31 2.03
C PRO A 34 3.25 41.26 3.09
N PRO A 35 2.50 40.71 4.06
CA PRO A 35 2.29 41.30 5.40
C PRO A 35 3.25 40.66 6.42
N THR A 36 4.26 41.41 6.91
CA THR A 36 4.28 42.21 8.15
C THR A 36 4.42 41.43 9.46
N GLU A 37 5.54 41.69 10.15
CA GLU A 37 5.88 41.19 11.48
C GLU A 37 5.10 41.94 12.57
N GLN A 38 4.75 41.25 13.67
CA GLN A 38 4.50 41.89 14.97
C GLN A 38 5.13 41.09 16.11
N LYS A 39 5.46 41.79 17.20
CA LYS A 39 6.55 41.46 18.13
C LYS A 39 6.15 40.55 19.31
N LYS A 40 7.17 39.85 19.81
CA LYS A 40 7.29 39.30 21.17
C LYS A 40 7.11 40.41 22.22
N PRO A 41 6.62 40.08 23.43
CA PRO A 41 7.31 40.56 24.63
C PRO A 41 7.69 39.42 25.59
N GLU A 42 8.57 39.75 26.53
CA GLU A 42 9.34 38.83 27.39
C GLU A 42 9.30 39.39 28.82
N ALA A 43 8.96 38.56 29.83
CA ALA A 43 9.03 38.92 31.25
C ALA A 43 9.02 37.69 32.18
N VAL A 44 9.92 37.68 33.17
CA VAL A 44 10.23 36.67 34.21
C VAL A 44 11.05 37.42 35.30
N PRO A 45 11.17 37.03 36.61
CA PRO A 45 10.32 36.34 37.59
C PRO A 45 9.96 37.29 38.80
N PRO A 46 9.65 36.85 40.06
CA PRO A 46 10.60 36.26 41.05
C PRO A 46 10.09 34.93 41.68
N GLU A 47 10.92 33.91 41.90
CA GLU A 47 11.79 33.64 43.08
C GLU A 47 11.11 33.30 44.43
N LEU A 48 11.37 32.08 44.91
CA LEU A 48 11.57 31.75 46.32
C LEU A 48 12.29 30.38 46.38
N GLY A 49 13.47 30.33 47.01
CA GLY A 49 14.30 29.13 47.05
C GLY A 49 14.87 28.83 48.44
N SER A 50 15.49 27.66 48.60
CA SER A 50 16.67 27.45 49.44
C SER A 50 17.14 26.00 49.40
N ALA A 51 18.45 25.81 49.19
CA ALA A 51 19.22 24.67 49.71
C ALA A 51 20.09 25.21 50.88
N PRO A 52 20.56 24.40 51.84
CA PRO A 52 21.69 23.47 51.64
C PRO A 52 21.44 22.09 52.35
N SER A 53 22.36 21.15 52.59
CA SER A 53 23.82 21.02 52.39
C SER A 53 24.23 19.54 52.26
N ARG A 54 25.51 19.27 51.95
CA ARG A 54 26.26 18.09 52.45
C ARG A 54 27.28 18.57 53.50
N PRO A 55 27.78 17.71 54.41
CA PRO A 55 29.13 17.17 54.19
C PRO A 55 29.42 15.75 54.78
N TRP A 56 30.34 15.01 54.14
CA TRP A 56 31.46 14.21 54.72
C TRP A 56 31.12 13.07 55.77
N GLN A 57 31.89 11.99 56.02
CA GLN A 57 33.21 11.52 55.57
C GLN A 57 33.39 9.97 55.73
N SER A 58 34.48 9.46 55.12
CA SER A 58 35.18 8.16 55.19
C SER A 58 35.12 7.20 56.40
N SER A 59 35.14 5.88 56.13
CA SER A 59 36.06 4.80 56.62
C SER A 59 35.36 3.41 56.45
N SER A 60 35.88 2.33 55.82
CA SER A 60 37.17 1.63 55.69
C SER A 60 37.44 0.57 56.78
N ILE A 61 38.01 -0.61 56.40
CA ILE A 61 38.47 -1.75 57.24
C ILE A 61 37.34 -2.79 57.56
N GLN A 62 37.46 -4.12 57.41
CA GLN A 62 38.56 -5.02 56.97
C GLN A 62 38.02 -6.31 56.30
N ALA A 63 38.90 -7.08 55.65
CA ALA A 63 38.60 -8.41 55.14
C ALA A 63 38.79 -9.52 56.21
N GLY A 64 38.07 -10.63 56.08
CA GLY A 64 38.25 -11.84 56.89
C GLY A 64 37.93 -13.09 56.07
N SER A 65 38.94 -13.92 55.80
CA SER A 65 38.85 -15.15 55.01
C SER A 65 38.67 -16.39 55.88
N VAL A 66 37.69 -17.24 55.58
CA VAL A 66 37.67 -18.64 56.05
C VAL A 66 37.13 -19.57 54.95
N THR A 67 37.86 -20.64 54.69
CA THR A 67 37.49 -21.84 53.93
C THR A 67 38.07 -23.05 54.66
N PRO A 68 37.70 -24.30 54.32
CA PRO A 68 36.39 -24.82 53.93
C PRO A 68 35.98 -26.02 54.82
N THR A 69 34.77 -26.56 54.65
CA THR A 69 34.48 -27.94 55.10
C THR A 69 33.52 -28.66 54.15
N SER A 70 33.80 -29.93 53.90
CA SER A 70 33.20 -30.76 52.86
C SER A 70 32.04 -31.62 53.37
N THR A 71 30.98 -31.76 52.57
CA THR A 71 30.33 -33.06 52.28
C THR A 71 29.44 -32.93 51.03
N SER A 72 29.45 -33.95 50.17
CA SER A 72 28.60 -34.11 48.99
C SER A 72 27.58 -35.26 49.24
N PRO A 73 26.54 -35.50 48.40
CA PRO A 73 26.76 -36.04 47.04
C PRO A 73 25.87 -35.50 45.90
N SER A 74 26.48 -35.54 44.71
CA SER A 74 25.95 -35.56 43.33
C SER A 74 24.44 -35.70 43.03
N SER A 75 23.96 -34.84 42.12
CA SER A 75 23.34 -35.30 40.87
C SER A 75 23.66 -34.33 39.71
N GLN A 76 24.73 -34.60 38.96
CA GLN A 76 25.07 -33.87 37.74
C GLN A 76 24.46 -34.57 36.53
N PHE A 77 23.41 -33.98 35.95
CA PHE A 77 22.96 -34.35 34.62
C PHE A 77 23.96 -33.81 33.57
N TYR A 78 24.70 -34.71 32.95
CA TYR A 78 25.58 -34.38 31.82
C TYR A 78 24.74 -34.22 30.55
N VAL A 79 24.51 -32.97 30.14
CA VAL A 79 23.94 -32.67 28.82
C VAL A 79 25.11 -32.49 27.83
N PRO A 80 25.25 -33.34 26.80
CA PRO A 80 26.31 -33.18 25.83
C PRO A 80 26.11 -31.89 25.03
N SER A 81 27.16 -31.06 24.96
CA SER A 81 27.18 -29.83 24.17
C SER A 81 26.99 -30.16 22.68
N VAL A 82 25.79 -29.92 22.16
CA VAL A 82 25.51 -30.06 20.73
C VAL A 82 26.35 -29.04 19.97
N VAL A 83 27.35 -29.51 19.22
CA VAL A 83 28.17 -28.67 18.36
C VAL A 83 27.34 -28.26 17.15
N ILE A 84 26.72 -27.09 17.26
CA ILE A 84 25.96 -26.46 16.18
C ILE A 84 26.94 -26.12 15.04
N PRO A 85 26.66 -26.49 13.76
CA PRO A 85 27.49 -26.11 12.62
C PRO A 85 27.67 -24.59 12.54
N ALA A 86 28.81 -24.11 12.05
CA ALA A 86 29.13 -22.68 11.98
C ALA A 86 28.11 -21.86 11.13
N GLU A 87 27.40 -22.48 10.20
CA GLU A 87 26.24 -21.89 9.50
C GLU A 87 25.05 -21.63 10.45
N ALA A 88 24.68 -22.59 11.29
CA ALA A 88 23.56 -22.47 12.23
C ALA A 88 23.94 -21.70 13.52
N ALA A 89 25.23 -21.52 13.81
CA ALA A 89 25.70 -20.62 14.85
C ALA A 89 25.61 -19.12 14.45
N LYS A 90 25.41 -18.81 13.16
CA LYS A 90 25.11 -17.44 12.69
C LYS A 90 23.64 -17.07 12.86
N SER A 91 22.75 -18.06 12.98
CA SER A 91 21.33 -17.85 13.30
C SER A 91 21.09 -17.86 14.81
N GLY A 92 21.45 -16.75 15.47
CA GLY A 92 20.64 -16.31 16.60
C GLY A 92 19.23 -15.95 16.13
N PRO A 93 18.29 -15.57 17.02
CA PRO A 93 17.01 -14.99 16.63
C PRO A 93 17.24 -13.58 16.05
N VAL A 94 17.73 -13.52 14.81
CA VAL A 94 17.84 -12.31 14.01
C VAL A 94 16.44 -11.73 13.88
N HIS A 95 16.22 -10.46 14.22
CA HIS A 95 14.91 -9.85 14.07
C HIS A 95 14.65 -9.60 12.58
N LYS A 96 14.18 -10.65 11.90
CA LYS A 96 14.04 -10.74 10.44
C LYS A 96 12.58 -10.57 10.03
N ILE A 97 12.33 -9.71 9.04
CA ILE A 97 11.00 -9.50 8.47
C ILE A 97 11.00 -9.61 6.96
N HIS A 98 9.98 -10.29 6.44
CA HIS A 98 9.77 -10.47 5.01
C HIS A 98 8.70 -9.51 4.51
N ILE A 99 8.91 -8.90 3.35
CA ILE A 99 7.98 -7.96 2.72
C ILE A 99 7.60 -8.48 1.34
N LEU A 100 6.30 -8.59 1.10
CA LEU A 100 5.71 -9.18 -0.09
C LEU A 100 4.86 -8.12 -0.82
N GLY A 101 5.45 -7.52 -1.85
CA GLY A 101 4.79 -6.53 -2.70
C GLY A 101 5.78 -5.56 -3.35
N GLU A 102 5.43 -5.03 -4.52
CA GLU A 102 6.28 -4.09 -5.28
C GLU A 102 5.70 -2.67 -5.41
N ASP A 103 4.74 -2.33 -4.55
CA ASP A 103 4.05 -1.04 -4.59
C ASP A 103 4.84 0.10 -3.91
N VAL A 104 4.28 1.30 -3.94
CA VAL A 104 4.88 2.48 -3.27
C VAL A 104 5.04 2.22 -1.76
N ARG A 105 4.14 1.43 -1.16
CA ARG A 105 4.12 1.15 0.27
C ARG A 105 5.21 0.19 0.69
N SER A 106 5.41 -0.93 -0.02
CA SER A 106 6.47 -1.88 0.35
C SER A 106 7.84 -1.21 0.38
N ARG A 107 8.14 -0.34 -0.59
CA ARG A 107 9.41 0.39 -0.64
C ARG A 107 9.58 1.36 0.54
N PHE A 108 8.52 2.09 0.90
CA PHE A 108 8.53 3.00 2.07
C PHE A 108 8.63 2.22 3.40
N ILE A 109 7.86 1.14 3.54
CA ILE A 109 7.84 0.28 4.73
C ILE A 109 9.19 -0.42 4.90
N ALA A 110 9.75 -1.00 3.84
CA ALA A 110 11.06 -1.65 3.87
C ALA A 110 12.17 -0.72 4.34
N HIS A 111 12.19 0.52 3.80
CA HIS A 111 13.12 1.56 4.22
C HIS A 111 12.97 1.91 5.71
N ALA A 112 11.73 2.10 6.16
CA ALA A 112 11.43 2.47 7.54
C ALA A 112 11.81 1.35 8.54
N LEU A 113 11.64 0.07 8.16
CA LEU A 113 11.93 -1.09 9.01
C LEU A 113 13.42 -1.35 9.19
N CYS A 114 14.28 -0.92 8.25
CA CYS A 114 15.74 -0.99 8.38
C CYS A 114 16.29 -0.20 9.60
N SER A 115 15.46 0.59 10.29
CA SER A 115 15.83 1.30 11.52
C SER A 115 15.60 0.51 12.82
N VAL A 116 14.93 -0.65 12.75
CA VAL A 116 14.53 -1.45 13.92
C VAL A 116 14.82 -2.95 13.75
N TYR A 117 14.77 -3.45 12.51
CA TYR A 117 14.97 -4.86 12.16
C TYR A 117 16.40 -5.10 11.68
N ASP A 118 16.99 -6.24 12.07
CA ASP A 118 18.35 -6.63 11.69
C ASP A 118 18.44 -7.07 10.22
N SER A 119 17.37 -7.70 9.70
CA SER A 119 17.24 -8.05 8.28
C SER A 119 15.82 -7.79 7.78
N VAL A 120 15.74 -7.08 6.65
CA VAL A 120 14.48 -6.76 5.95
C VAL A 120 14.61 -7.28 4.53
N GLU A 121 13.92 -8.36 4.20
CA GLU A 121 14.00 -9.02 2.90
C GLU A 121 12.71 -8.84 2.10
N THR A 122 12.80 -8.31 0.87
CA THR A 122 11.66 -8.41 -0.06
C THR A 122 11.64 -9.76 -0.75
N VAL A 123 10.50 -10.44 -0.68
CA VAL A 123 10.26 -11.68 -1.41
C VAL A 123 9.75 -11.35 -2.82
N PRO A 124 10.50 -11.65 -3.89
CA PRO A 124 10.10 -11.33 -5.26
C PRO A 124 9.06 -12.34 -5.78
N PHE A 125 7.86 -11.87 -6.15
CA PHE A 125 6.86 -12.71 -6.79
C PHE A 125 6.91 -12.56 -8.33
N ARG A 126 7.02 -13.68 -9.05
CA ARG A 126 7.33 -13.74 -10.50
C ARG A 126 6.32 -13.00 -11.41
N GLU A 127 5.06 -12.86 -10.99
CA GLU A 127 4.05 -12.14 -11.76
C GLU A 127 4.00 -10.63 -11.48
N MET A 128 4.76 -10.11 -10.50
CA MET A 128 4.79 -8.66 -10.25
C MET A 128 5.74 -7.94 -11.23
N PRO A 129 5.31 -6.81 -11.81
CA PRO A 129 6.14 -6.00 -12.69
C PRO A 129 7.14 -5.17 -11.86
N LYS A 130 8.40 -5.62 -11.86
CA LYS A 130 9.51 -5.04 -11.09
C LYS A 130 9.54 -3.51 -11.10
N SER A 131 9.47 -2.93 -9.90
CA SER A 131 9.57 -1.48 -9.71
C SER A 131 11.01 -0.99 -9.91
N ARG A 132 11.20 0.02 -10.77
CA ARG A 132 12.46 0.78 -10.89
C ARG A 132 12.79 1.58 -9.63
N TYR A 133 11.77 1.94 -8.85
CA TYR A 133 11.90 2.84 -7.69
C TYR A 133 12.37 2.07 -6.47
N ARG A 134 13.66 2.19 -6.13
CA ARG A 134 14.27 1.52 -4.97
C ARG A 134 14.34 2.43 -3.74
N ASN A 135 14.69 3.69 -3.96
CA ASN A 135 15.09 4.64 -2.92
C ASN A 135 13.89 5.39 -2.30
N VAL A 136 14.11 6.13 -1.21
CA VAL A 136 13.08 6.95 -0.55
C VAL A 136 13.54 8.42 -0.46
N GLU A 137 12.65 9.37 -0.74
CA GLU A 137 12.91 10.80 -0.53
C GLU A 137 12.60 11.19 0.92
N LYS A 138 13.58 11.77 1.61
CA LYS A 138 13.34 12.48 2.89
C LYS A 138 13.48 13.98 2.72
N VAL A 139 12.62 14.70 3.44
CA VAL A 139 12.64 16.16 3.56
C VAL A 139 13.20 16.48 4.95
N GLN A 140 14.32 17.21 5.02
CA GLN A 140 14.83 17.66 6.32
C GLN A 140 13.82 18.64 6.94
N PRO A 141 13.42 18.48 8.22
CA PRO A 141 12.38 19.31 8.84
C PRO A 141 12.75 20.80 8.88
N GLU A 142 14.04 21.10 8.96
CA GLU A 142 14.59 22.46 9.09
C GLU A 142 14.83 23.17 7.75
N ARG A 143 14.65 22.50 6.61
CA ARG A 143 14.91 23.07 5.28
C ARG A 143 13.68 23.02 4.41
N THR A 144 13.44 24.09 3.66
CA THR A 144 12.31 24.19 2.73
C THR A 144 12.24 22.97 1.80
N ARG A 145 11.03 22.62 1.34
CA ARG A 145 10.71 21.45 0.48
C ARG A 145 11.56 21.30 -0.80
N LYS A 146 12.40 22.29 -1.14
CA LYS A 146 13.39 22.28 -2.22
C LYS A 146 14.56 21.32 -1.94
N ASN A 147 14.95 21.12 -0.67
CA ASN A 147 16.13 20.34 -0.28
C ASN A 147 15.79 18.92 0.20
N ALA A 148 14.89 18.24 -0.52
CA ALA A 148 14.63 16.82 -0.31
C ALA A 148 15.80 15.98 -0.89
N TYR A 149 16.38 15.09 -0.09
CA TYR A 149 17.46 14.18 -0.47
C TYR A 149 16.95 12.75 -0.62
N VAL A 150 17.74 11.89 -1.26
CA VAL A 150 17.37 10.51 -1.60
C VAL A 150 18.20 9.56 -0.75
N GLU A 151 17.56 8.76 0.10
CA GLU A 151 18.20 7.69 0.87
C GLU A 151 18.12 6.37 0.09
N LYS A 152 19.23 5.63 0.06
CA LYS A 152 19.23 4.25 -0.45
C LYS A 152 18.46 3.35 0.51
N ASN A 153 17.68 2.43 -0.05
CA ASN A 153 16.89 1.48 0.72
C ASN A 153 17.72 0.20 0.94
N ALA A 154 18.18 -0.05 2.17
CA ALA A 154 19.07 -1.16 2.49
C ALA A 154 18.43 -2.54 2.24
N ALA A 155 17.11 -2.64 2.33
CA ALA A 155 16.32 -3.85 2.02
C ALA A 155 16.29 -4.22 0.52
N MET A 156 16.94 -3.44 -0.35
CA MET A 156 16.86 -3.57 -1.82
C MET A 156 18.28 -3.67 -2.41
N PRO A 157 18.90 -4.88 -2.46
CA PRO A 157 20.24 -5.04 -3.03
C PRO A 157 20.34 -4.53 -4.47
N GLU A 158 21.52 -4.04 -4.89
CA GLU A 158 21.70 -3.49 -6.23
C GLU A 158 21.57 -4.58 -7.32
N ASP A 159 22.17 -5.74 -7.07
CA ASP A 159 21.97 -6.93 -7.87
C ASP A 159 20.69 -7.66 -7.49
N TYR A 160 19.80 -7.82 -8.48
CA TYR A 160 18.72 -8.80 -8.41
C TYR A 160 19.28 -10.22 -8.66
N VAL A 161 20.24 -10.65 -7.84
CA VAL A 161 20.41 -12.09 -7.60
C VAL A 161 19.06 -12.55 -7.09
N VAL A 162 18.33 -13.34 -7.88
CA VAL A 162 17.18 -14.08 -7.37
C VAL A 162 17.76 -14.92 -6.24
N PRO A 163 17.39 -14.68 -4.95
CA PRO A 163 17.91 -15.52 -3.88
C PRO A 163 17.55 -16.95 -4.27
N GLN A 164 18.53 -17.85 -4.30
CA GLN A 164 18.24 -19.28 -4.40
C GLN A 164 17.15 -19.56 -3.38
N SER A 165 16.02 -20.12 -3.83
CA SER A 165 14.76 -20.06 -3.09
C SER A 165 14.98 -20.50 -1.65
N ASP A 166 15.12 -19.53 -0.75
CA ASP A 166 15.52 -19.80 0.61
C ASP A 166 14.28 -20.38 1.28
N ARG A 167 14.26 -21.71 1.40
CA ARG A 167 13.13 -22.48 1.93
C ARG A 167 13.04 -22.35 3.45
N SER A 168 13.76 -21.39 4.03
CA SER A 168 13.58 -20.97 5.41
C SER A 168 12.10 -20.69 5.66
N HIS A 169 11.63 -21.08 6.82
CA HIS A 169 10.36 -20.61 7.37
C HIS A 169 10.36 -19.06 7.49
N ILE A 170 9.16 -18.48 7.54
CA ILE A 170 8.92 -17.04 7.70
C ILE A 170 8.21 -16.80 9.03
N ASP A 171 8.87 -16.15 9.98
CA ASP A 171 8.24 -15.73 11.24
C ASP A 171 7.33 -14.50 11.06
N GLU A 172 7.83 -13.42 10.45
CA GLU A 172 7.09 -12.18 10.23
C GLU A 172 6.98 -11.83 8.73
N LEU A 173 5.75 -11.60 8.25
CA LEU A 173 5.43 -11.28 6.86
C LEU A 173 4.52 -10.04 6.74
N ILE A 174 4.94 -9.04 5.96
CA ILE A 174 4.09 -7.90 5.57
C ILE A 174 3.71 -8.03 4.10
N VAL A 175 2.40 -8.07 3.82
CA VAL A 175 1.86 -8.12 2.45
C VAL A 175 1.26 -6.76 2.09
N THR A 176 1.70 -6.19 0.96
CA THR A 176 1.23 -4.88 0.47
C THR A 176 0.61 -5.00 -0.94
N GLY A 177 0.31 -3.87 -1.59
CA GLY A 177 -0.20 -3.85 -2.96
C GLY A 177 -1.70 -4.11 -3.09
N ARG A 178 -2.12 -4.52 -4.29
CA ARG A 178 -3.53 -4.70 -4.66
C ARG A 178 -4.11 -6.01 -4.11
N GLY A 179 -5.41 -6.05 -3.86
CA GLY A 179 -6.09 -7.21 -3.27
C GLY A 179 -5.90 -8.49 -4.10
N PHE A 180 -5.99 -8.39 -5.43
CA PHE A 180 -5.74 -9.55 -6.31
C PHE A 180 -4.26 -9.94 -6.42
N GLU A 181 -3.33 -9.01 -6.16
CA GLU A 181 -1.88 -9.26 -6.18
C GLU A 181 -1.47 -10.01 -4.90
N ALA A 182 -2.05 -9.61 -3.75
CA ALA A 182 -1.77 -10.19 -2.44
C ALA A 182 -2.15 -11.67 -2.31
N VAL A 183 -3.35 -12.07 -2.76
CA VAL A 183 -3.78 -13.49 -2.68
C VAL A 183 -2.79 -14.39 -3.44
N LYS A 184 -2.47 -14.03 -4.69
CA LYS A 184 -1.48 -14.73 -5.52
C LYS A 184 -0.09 -14.76 -4.90
N ALA A 185 0.33 -13.64 -4.29
CA ALA A 185 1.63 -13.55 -3.66
C ALA A 185 1.73 -14.48 -2.44
N ILE A 186 0.68 -14.54 -1.59
CA ILE A 186 0.65 -15.45 -0.42
C ILE A 186 0.67 -16.92 -0.87
N VAL A 187 -0.04 -17.27 -1.95
CA VAL A 187 0.05 -18.63 -2.56
C VAL A 187 1.51 -18.99 -2.89
N SER A 188 2.32 -18.04 -3.38
CA SER A 188 3.73 -18.30 -3.73
C SER A 188 4.67 -18.52 -2.54
N VAL A 189 4.24 -18.21 -1.32
CA VAL A 189 4.98 -18.43 -0.08
C VAL A 189 4.30 -19.44 0.85
N LYS A 190 3.25 -20.13 0.39
CA LYS A 190 2.49 -21.12 1.18
C LYS A 190 3.41 -22.14 1.86
N ASP A 191 4.39 -22.67 1.14
CA ASP A 191 5.33 -23.70 1.62
C ASP A 191 6.31 -23.20 2.72
N ARG A 192 6.26 -21.91 3.08
CA ARG A 192 7.14 -21.25 4.07
C ARG A 192 6.37 -20.71 5.29
N ILE A 193 5.06 -20.97 5.37
CA ILE A 193 4.13 -20.42 6.38
C ILE A 193 3.58 -21.56 7.25
N ASP A 194 3.48 -21.33 8.56
CA ASP A 194 2.87 -22.24 9.55
C ASP A 194 1.98 -21.49 10.57
N ASP A 195 1.59 -22.14 11.67
CA ASP A 195 0.85 -21.55 12.80
C ASP A 195 1.61 -20.45 13.55
N LYS A 196 2.94 -20.49 13.55
CA LYS A 196 3.80 -19.52 14.24
C LYS A 196 4.02 -18.25 13.40
N THR A 197 3.88 -18.35 12.09
CA THR A 197 3.97 -17.20 11.18
C THR A 197 2.94 -16.12 11.52
N SER A 198 3.41 -14.87 11.59
CA SER A 198 2.59 -13.66 11.73
C SER A 198 2.50 -12.91 10.39
N ILE A 199 1.28 -12.83 9.81
CA ILE A 199 1.03 -12.22 8.50
C ILE A 199 0.22 -10.94 8.65
N CYS A 200 0.79 -9.81 8.21
CA CYS A 200 0.14 -8.50 8.24
C CYS A 200 -0.29 -8.02 6.84
N LEU A 201 -1.60 -7.82 6.62
CA LEU A 201 -2.17 -7.45 5.32
C LEU A 201 -2.45 -5.93 5.24
N LEU A 202 -1.62 -5.18 4.51
CA LEU A 202 -1.72 -3.70 4.33
C LEU A 202 -2.34 -3.31 2.98
N ASN A 203 -3.27 -4.13 2.49
CA ASN A 203 -3.91 -3.92 1.19
C ASN A 203 -4.93 -2.77 1.22
N ASP A 204 -5.09 -2.11 0.07
CA ASP A 204 -6.12 -1.08 -0.13
C ASP A 204 -7.55 -1.64 -0.07
N GLY A 205 -7.76 -2.87 -0.52
CA GLY A 205 -9.06 -3.51 -0.50
C GLY A 205 -9.48 -4.07 0.87
N MET A 206 -10.73 -4.51 0.93
CA MET A 206 -11.29 -5.41 1.95
C MET A 206 -11.77 -6.69 1.26
N GLY A 207 -12.05 -7.74 2.04
CA GLY A 207 -12.34 -9.07 1.48
C GLY A 207 -11.11 -9.89 1.09
N VAL A 208 -9.89 -9.38 1.36
CA VAL A 208 -8.62 -10.04 0.99
C VAL A 208 -8.31 -11.21 1.92
N LEU A 209 -8.47 -11.03 3.22
CA LEU A 209 -8.22 -12.07 4.22
C LEU A 209 -9.18 -13.25 4.04
N GLU A 210 -10.45 -12.94 3.85
CA GLU A 210 -11.51 -13.90 3.60
C GLU A 210 -11.18 -14.72 2.34
N ARG A 211 -10.67 -14.07 1.28
CA ARG A 211 -10.24 -14.76 0.07
C ARG A 211 -8.96 -15.59 0.27
N VAL A 212 -8.01 -15.13 1.10
CA VAL A 212 -6.83 -15.90 1.49
C VAL A 212 -7.22 -17.18 2.24
N ARG A 213 -8.14 -17.09 3.21
CA ARG A 213 -8.68 -18.24 3.93
C ARG A 213 -9.39 -19.22 2.98
N GLU A 214 -10.29 -18.70 2.13
CA GLU A 214 -11.05 -19.46 1.12
C GLU A 214 -10.16 -20.14 0.06
N GLU A 215 -9.07 -19.52 -0.42
CA GLU A 215 -8.23 -20.09 -1.50
C GLU A 215 -7.05 -20.93 -1.01
N ILE A 216 -6.51 -20.65 0.18
CA ILE A 216 -5.18 -21.16 0.58
C ILE A 216 -5.26 -22.20 1.71
N PHE A 217 -6.12 -21.97 2.70
CA PHE A 217 -6.11 -22.72 3.97
C PHE A 217 -7.26 -23.73 4.10
N ASP A 218 -8.44 -23.43 3.53
CA ASP A 218 -9.59 -24.34 3.33
C ASP A 218 -9.81 -25.37 4.47
N GLY A 219 -9.76 -24.90 5.73
CA GLY A 219 -9.94 -25.69 6.95
C GLY A 219 -8.93 -26.84 7.20
N THR A 220 -7.87 -26.99 6.39
CA THR A 220 -7.03 -28.20 6.35
C THR A 220 -5.59 -28.02 6.81
N GLN A 221 -5.14 -26.79 7.06
CA GLN A 221 -3.79 -26.49 7.56
C GLN A 221 -3.81 -25.56 8.79
N PRO A 222 -2.76 -25.58 9.62
CA PRO A 222 -2.56 -24.58 10.67
C PRO A 222 -2.71 -23.15 10.09
N GLU A 223 -3.63 -22.37 10.65
CA GLU A 223 -3.84 -20.98 10.21
C GLU A 223 -2.80 -20.06 10.87
N PRO A 224 -2.04 -19.25 10.10
CA PRO A 224 -1.10 -18.29 10.65
C PRO A 224 -1.80 -17.14 11.39
N ASN A 225 -1.05 -16.46 12.24
CA ASN A 225 -1.55 -15.29 12.97
C ASN A 225 -1.76 -14.09 12.04
N PHE A 226 -3.00 -13.88 11.61
CA PHE A 226 -3.36 -12.77 10.73
C PHE A 226 -3.58 -11.44 11.47
N TYR A 227 -2.99 -10.38 10.90
CA TYR A 227 -3.15 -9.00 11.29
C TYR A 227 -3.60 -8.17 10.08
N LEU A 228 -4.46 -7.17 10.33
CA LEU A 228 -5.01 -6.31 9.29
C LEU A 228 -4.49 -4.90 9.46
N GLY A 229 -4.00 -4.30 8.37
CA GLY A 229 -3.36 -2.99 8.37
C GLY A 229 -4.02 -1.98 7.42
N HIS A 230 -3.96 -0.71 7.79
CA HIS A 230 -4.22 0.40 6.88
C HIS A 230 -3.24 1.56 7.13
N MET A 231 -2.73 2.15 6.07
CA MET A 231 -1.75 3.24 6.13
C MET A 231 -2.29 4.49 5.40
N SER A 232 -2.40 5.62 6.11
CA SER A 232 -2.92 6.88 5.54
C SER A 232 -1.85 7.81 4.97
N HIS A 233 -0.59 7.34 4.89
CA HIS A 233 0.53 8.11 4.36
C HIS A 233 0.29 8.41 2.86
N ALA A 234 0.38 9.67 2.47
CA ALA A 234 0.27 10.05 1.07
C ALA A 234 1.64 9.86 0.41
N LEU A 235 1.81 8.73 -0.28
CA LEU A 235 3.05 8.36 -0.96
C LEU A 235 2.86 8.38 -2.49
N GLY A 236 3.94 8.58 -3.24
CA GLY A 236 3.96 8.33 -4.68
C GLY A 236 5.38 8.25 -5.26
N PHE A 237 5.50 7.66 -6.45
CA PHE A 237 6.79 7.53 -7.14
C PHE A 237 7.23 8.86 -7.78
N ASN A 238 8.47 9.28 -7.52
CA ASN A 238 9.12 10.41 -8.18
C ASN A 238 10.00 9.91 -9.34
N ARG A 239 9.55 10.13 -10.58
CA ARG A 239 10.25 9.73 -11.81
C ARG A 239 11.61 10.40 -12.01
N ASN A 240 11.81 11.58 -11.43
CA ASN A 240 13.01 12.38 -11.67
C ASN A 240 14.20 11.93 -10.79
N ARG A 241 13.95 11.08 -9.79
CA ARG A 241 14.91 10.71 -8.74
C ARG A 241 14.82 9.23 -8.33
N ASP A 242 14.12 8.40 -9.12
CA ASP A 242 13.92 6.96 -8.92
C ASP A 242 13.61 6.53 -7.48
N SER A 243 12.76 7.32 -6.83
CA SER A 243 12.49 7.26 -5.39
C SER A 243 11.00 7.33 -5.06
N VAL A 244 10.65 6.86 -3.87
CA VAL A 244 9.32 7.05 -3.25
C VAL A 244 9.31 8.35 -2.46
N LYS A 245 8.36 9.23 -2.77
CA LYS A 245 8.15 10.49 -2.07
C LYS A 245 6.98 10.41 -1.11
N GLN A 246 7.21 10.84 0.13
CA GLN A 246 6.16 11.13 1.10
C GLN A 246 5.65 12.58 0.90
N PHE A 247 4.41 12.73 0.45
CA PHE A 247 3.75 14.03 0.30
C PHE A 247 3.13 14.53 1.61
N LYS A 248 2.61 13.60 2.42
CA LYS A 248 2.01 13.88 3.73
C LYS A 248 2.20 12.67 4.66
N SER A 249 2.73 12.93 5.85
CA SER A 249 2.80 11.95 6.94
C SER A 249 1.39 11.61 7.42
N GLY A 250 1.14 10.31 7.60
CA GLY A 250 -0.13 9.79 8.07
C GLY A 250 0.03 9.09 9.42
N ARG A 251 -0.75 8.03 9.59
CA ARG A 251 -0.57 7.00 10.62
C ARG A 251 -0.82 5.63 10.01
N THR A 252 -0.28 4.60 10.63
CA THR A 252 -0.51 3.20 10.27
C THR A 252 -1.26 2.52 11.40
N VAL A 253 -2.46 2.01 11.12
CA VAL A 253 -3.31 1.37 12.13
C VAL A 253 -3.36 -0.13 11.84
N PHE A 254 -3.09 -0.93 12.86
CA PHE A 254 -3.13 -2.39 12.84
C PHE A 254 -4.17 -2.94 13.82
N THR A 255 -4.68 -4.13 13.52
CA THR A 255 -5.58 -4.88 14.40
C THR A 255 -5.43 -6.40 14.18
N LYS A 256 -5.84 -7.22 15.15
CA LYS A 256 -5.89 -8.68 14.99
C LYS A 256 -7.08 -9.06 14.10
N ALA A 257 -6.92 -10.10 13.28
CA ALA A 257 -7.95 -10.58 12.36
C ALA A 257 -9.01 -11.52 12.98
N ASP A 258 -8.86 -11.85 14.27
CA ASP A 258 -9.61 -12.88 14.97
C ASP A 258 -10.79 -12.24 15.73
N PRO A 259 -12.05 -12.61 15.40
CA PRO A 259 -13.23 -11.99 16.00
C PRO A 259 -13.48 -12.40 17.46
N VAL A 260 -12.89 -13.50 17.95
CA VAL A 260 -13.19 -14.01 19.31
C VAL A 260 -12.64 -13.08 20.41
N LEU A 261 -11.57 -12.33 20.11
CA LEU A 261 -11.00 -11.31 21.01
C LEU A 261 -11.60 -9.91 20.81
N ASN A 262 -12.55 -9.72 19.89
CA ASN A 262 -13.24 -8.43 19.71
C ASN A 262 -14.35 -8.18 20.77
N ALA A 263 -14.44 -9.00 21.82
CA ALA A 263 -15.39 -8.82 22.92
C ALA A 263 -14.98 -7.71 23.91
N GLU A 264 -13.74 -7.23 23.85
CA GLU A 264 -13.24 -6.19 24.76
C GLU A 264 -13.62 -4.78 24.29
N LYS A 265 -14.18 -3.99 25.22
CA LYS A 265 -14.72 -2.64 24.94
C LYS A 265 -13.66 -1.54 24.89
N GLU A 266 -12.39 -1.86 25.09
CA GLU A 266 -11.31 -0.86 25.12
C GLU A 266 -10.84 -0.51 23.71
N LEU A 267 -10.83 0.78 23.35
CA LEU A 267 -10.43 1.27 22.02
C LEU A 267 -8.96 0.97 21.62
N TYR A 268 -8.13 0.61 22.59
CA TYR A 268 -6.70 0.39 22.44
C TYR A 268 -6.26 -0.80 23.30
N ILE A 269 -5.57 -1.76 22.68
CA ILE A 269 -5.06 -2.95 23.37
C ILE A 269 -3.76 -2.58 24.10
N PRO A 270 -3.66 -2.76 25.44
CA PRO A 270 -2.47 -2.45 26.24
C PRO A 270 -1.18 -2.99 25.63
N ALA A 271 -0.07 -2.28 25.84
CA ALA A 271 1.21 -2.64 25.22
C ALA A 271 1.64 -4.08 25.54
N GLU A 272 1.43 -4.54 26.77
CA GLU A 272 1.78 -5.89 27.24
C GLU A 272 1.03 -7.03 26.53
N GLN A 273 -0.10 -6.73 25.88
CA GLN A 273 -0.91 -7.71 25.12
C GLN A 273 -0.61 -7.67 23.61
N GLN A 274 0.36 -6.86 23.16
CA GLN A 274 0.68 -6.70 21.74
C GLN A 274 1.66 -7.80 21.27
N PRO A 275 1.49 -8.33 20.05
CA PRO A 275 2.47 -9.24 19.44
C PRO A 275 3.86 -8.60 19.31
N SER A 276 4.92 -9.41 19.32
CA SER A 276 6.32 -8.98 19.11
C SER A 276 6.48 -8.06 17.89
N MET A 277 5.89 -8.45 16.76
CA MET A 277 5.84 -7.68 15.52
C MET A 277 5.29 -6.27 15.76
N MET A 278 4.20 -6.13 16.52
CA MET A 278 3.56 -4.83 16.76
C MET A 278 4.43 -3.91 17.64
N HIS A 279 5.16 -4.45 18.61
CA HIS A 279 6.14 -3.69 19.38
C HIS A 279 7.25 -3.12 18.49
N SER A 280 7.82 -3.94 17.60
CA SER A 280 8.85 -3.50 16.65
C SER A 280 8.30 -2.48 15.65
N LEU A 281 7.10 -2.68 15.09
CA LEU A 281 6.44 -1.71 14.22
C LEU A 281 6.10 -0.37 14.92
N ARG A 282 5.89 -0.37 16.24
CA ARG A 282 5.66 0.85 17.05
C ARG A 282 6.93 1.66 17.30
N ARG A 283 8.10 1.03 17.32
CA ARG A 283 9.40 1.72 17.43
C ARG A 283 9.75 2.53 16.17
N VAL A 284 9.19 2.15 15.01
CA VAL A 284 9.41 2.83 13.73
C VAL A 284 8.64 4.16 13.66
N LYS A 285 9.31 5.26 14.05
CA LYS A 285 8.73 6.62 14.06
C LYS A 285 8.16 7.06 12.70
N GLU A 286 8.73 6.59 11.59
CA GLU A 286 8.30 6.96 10.22
C GLU A 286 6.94 6.40 9.81
N LEU A 287 6.52 5.26 10.39
CA LEU A 287 5.24 4.61 10.11
C LEU A 287 4.10 5.14 10.99
N ASN A 288 4.42 5.79 12.12
CA ASN A 288 3.47 6.33 13.09
C ASN A 288 2.39 5.29 13.44
N THR A 289 2.85 4.16 13.98
CA THR A 289 2.08 2.93 14.15
C THR A 289 1.24 2.94 15.43
N THR A 290 -0.02 2.51 15.31
CA THR A 290 -0.94 2.24 16.44
C THR A 290 -1.62 0.89 16.26
N PHE A 291 -1.67 0.07 17.30
CA PHE A 291 -2.48 -1.16 17.35
C PHE A 291 -3.82 -0.85 18.04
N SER A 292 -4.94 -1.31 17.48
CA SER A 292 -6.29 -1.00 17.96
C SER A 292 -7.26 -2.17 17.78
N THR A 293 -8.46 -2.05 18.35
CA THR A 293 -9.57 -2.95 18.05
C THR A 293 -9.98 -2.92 16.57
N TYR A 294 -10.69 -3.97 16.16
CA TYR A 294 -11.18 -4.12 14.79
C TYR A 294 -12.15 -2.99 14.40
N GLU A 295 -13.02 -2.55 15.32
CA GLU A 295 -13.96 -1.43 15.13
C GLU A 295 -13.21 -0.10 14.85
N HIS A 296 -12.18 0.24 15.65
CA HIS A 296 -11.39 1.46 15.42
C HIS A 296 -10.63 1.40 14.08
N TRP A 297 -10.13 0.21 13.71
CA TRP A 297 -9.49 0.00 12.42
C TRP A 297 -10.46 0.14 11.25
N LEU A 298 -11.69 -0.40 11.36
CA LEU A 298 -12.77 -0.20 10.39
C LEU A 298 -13.11 1.27 10.23
N ARG A 299 -13.31 2.01 11.34
CA ARG A 299 -13.54 3.47 11.35
C ARG A 299 -12.45 4.25 10.61
N PHE A 300 -11.22 3.76 10.62
CA PHE A 300 -10.10 4.36 9.90
C PHE A 300 -10.01 3.94 8.42
N LYS A 301 -10.28 2.67 8.09
CA LYS A 301 -10.14 2.12 6.72
C LYS A 301 -11.36 2.38 5.84
N LEU A 302 -12.58 2.21 6.36
CA LEU A 302 -13.83 2.29 5.58
C LEU A 302 -13.99 3.60 4.80
N PRO A 303 -13.80 4.82 5.37
CA PRO A 303 -13.94 6.06 4.61
C PRO A 303 -12.97 6.15 3.42
N SER A 304 -11.80 5.53 3.53
CA SER A 304 -10.80 5.50 2.47
C SER A 304 -11.22 4.62 1.29
N ILE A 305 -11.88 3.50 1.58
CA ILE A 305 -12.38 2.55 0.57
C ILE A 305 -13.68 3.05 -0.04
N MET A 306 -14.62 3.58 0.74
CA MET A 306 -15.85 4.22 0.23
C MET A 306 -15.54 5.38 -0.72
N PHE A 307 -14.53 6.21 -0.41
CA PHE A 307 -14.03 7.20 -1.37
C PHE A 307 -13.61 6.54 -2.69
N THR A 308 -12.78 5.51 -2.62
CA THR A 308 -12.22 4.86 -3.82
C THR A 308 -13.33 4.20 -4.66
N ALA A 309 -14.28 3.53 -3.98
CA ALA A 309 -15.40 2.82 -4.58
C ALA A 309 -16.55 3.71 -5.07
N ALA A 310 -16.69 4.96 -4.61
CA ALA A 310 -17.63 5.91 -5.19
C ALA A 310 -16.99 6.78 -6.28
N VAL A 311 -15.79 7.31 -6.01
CA VAL A 311 -15.20 8.40 -6.80
C VAL A 311 -14.49 7.88 -8.04
N GLU A 312 -13.70 6.81 -7.93
CA GLU A 312 -12.92 6.32 -9.07
C GLU A 312 -13.77 5.67 -10.17
N PRO A 313 -14.83 4.89 -9.85
CA PRO A 313 -15.84 4.48 -10.82
C PRO A 313 -16.41 5.61 -11.67
N VAL A 314 -16.75 6.76 -11.06
CA VAL A 314 -17.35 7.89 -11.79
C VAL A 314 -16.31 8.62 -12.64
N CYS A 315 -15.08 8.82 -12.12
CA CYS A 315 -13.93 9.29 -12.92
C CYS A 315 -13.70 8.40 -14.15
N VAL A 316 -13.77 7.07 -13.97
CA VAL A 316 -13.57 6.11 -15.07
C VAL A 316 -14.66 6.26 -16.12
N LEU A 317 -15.95 6.23 -15.76
CA LEU A 317 -17.01 6.26 -16.77
C LEU A 317 -17.01 7.56 -17.59
N LEU A 318 -16.78 8.70 -16.94
CA LEU A 318 -16.80 10.01 -17.58
C LEU A 318 -15.45 10.43 -18.20
N ASP A 319 -14.40 9.63 -18.03
CA ASP A 319 -13.01 9.94 -18.43
C ASP A 319 -12.47 11.25 -17.82
N LEU A 320 -12.85 11.53 -16.57
CA LEU A 320 -12.53 12.78 -15.87
C LEU A 320 -11.41 12.63 -14.81
N PRO A 321 -10.52 13.64 -14.67
CA PRO A 321 -9.68 13.77 -13.48
C PRO A 321 -10.54 14.08 -12.25
N TYR A 322 -10.00 13.93 -11.04
CA TYR A 322 -10.78 14.13 -9.81
C TYR A 322 -11.46 15.51 -9.76
N GLN A 323 -10.75 16.58 -10.13
CA GLN A 323 -11.31 17.94 -10.18
C GLN A 323 -12.57 18.08 -11.06
N GLY A 324 -12.66 17.38 -12.19
CA GLY A 324 -13.82 17.45 -13.10
C GLY A 324 -15.13 16.93 -12.47
N LEU A 325 -15.05 16.12 -11.41
CA LEU A 325 -16.23 15.72 -10.62
C LEU A 325 -16.85 16.89 -9.84
N LEU A 326 -16.08 17.93 -9.52
CA LEU A 326 -16.56 19.10 -8.78
C LEU A 326 -17.38 20.06 -9.67
N GLU A 327 -17.15 20.01 -10.98
CA GLU A 327 -17.81 20.85 -11.97
C GLU A 327 -19.08 20.16 -12.50
N ASN A 328 -19.06 18.83 -12.64
CA ASN A 328 -20.17 18.06 -13.18
C ASN A 328 -21.21 17.64 -12.10
N ARG A 329 -22.34 18.36 -12.05
CA ARG A 329 -23.46 18.05 -11.12
C ARG A 329 -24.03 16.63 -11.25
N ASN A 330 -24.02 16.04 -12.45
CA ASN A 330 -24.52 14.67 -12.65
C ASN A 330 -23.52 13.62 -12.14
N ALA A 331 -22.21 13.89 -12.29
CA ALA A 331 -21.17 13.09 -11.66
C ALA A 331 -21.29 13.09 -10.13
N GLN A 332 -21.60 14.25 -9.54
CA GLN A 332 -21.86 14.37 -8.10
C GLN A 332 -23.10 13.60 -7.66
N LYS A 333 -24.19 13.61 -8.43
CA LYS A 333 -25.38 12.80 -8.13
C LYS A 333 -25.04 11.31 -8.10
N MET A 334 -24.36 10.81 -9.14
CA MET A 334 -23.92 9.41 -9.23
C MET A 334 -22.98 9.02 -8.07
N MET A 335 -21.99 9.86 -7.76
CA MET A 335 -21.10 9.68 -6.61
C MET A 335 -21.87 9.63 -5.28
N ASN A 336 -22.84 10.53 -5.08
CA ASN A 336 -23.65 10.57 -3.85
C ASN A 336 -24.59 9.36 -3.73
N GLN A 337 -25.14 8.84 -4.84
CA GLN A 337 -25.93 7.60 -4.85
C GLN A 337 -25.08 6.40 -4.44
N LEU A 338 -23.88 6.26 -5.01
CA LEU A 338 -22.93 5.20 -4.62
C LEU A 338 -22.50 5.31 -3.16
N LEU A 339 -22.21 6.51 -2.67
CA LEU A 339 -21.90 6.73 -1.25
C LEU A 339 -23.09 6.37 -0.35
N GLY A 340 -24.33 6.65 -0.77
CA GLY A 340 -25.55 6.28 -0.04
C GLY A 340 -25.75 4.77 0.06
N GLU A 341 -25.64 4.04 -1.05
CA GLU A 341 -25.71 2.57 -1.07
C GLU A 341 -24.64 1.94 -0.17
N MET A 342 -23.38 2.41 -0.28
CA MET A 342 -22.30 1.87 0.55
C MET A 342 -22.44 2.27 2.03
N ALA A 343 -22.96 3.46 2.34
CA ALA A 343 -23.24 3.86 3.72
C ALA A 343 -24.32 2.98 4.34
N LEU A 344 -25.43 2.74 3.63
CA LEU A 344 -26.50 1.85 4.07
C LEU A 344 -26.00 0.43 4.36
N VAL A 345 -25.19 -0.13 3.47
CA VAL A 345 -24.55 -1.45 3.70
C VAL A 345 -23.65 -1.41 4.94
N THR A 346 -22.86 -0.34 5.10
CA THR A 346 -21.88 -0.19 6.18
C THR A 346 -22.56 -0.03 7.55
N GLU A 347 -23.65 0.74 7.64
CA GLU A 347 -24.41 0.93 8.87
C GLU A 347 -25.09 -0.35 9.38
N ASN A 348 -25.43 -1.27 8.48
CA ASN A 348 -26.06 -2.54 8.84
C ASN A 348 -25.04 -3.67 9.13
N MET A 349 -23.73 -3.42 8.98
CA MET A 349 -22.70 -4.41 9.33
C MET A 349 -22.59 -4.55 10.87
N PRO A 350 -22.70 -5.77 11.44
CA PRO A 350 -22.65 -5.96 12.90
C PRO A 350 -21.35 -5.40 13.52
N GLU A 351 -20.23 -5.46 12.79
CA GLU A 351 -18.92 -4.96 13.21
C GLU A 351 -18.82 -3.41 13.25
N VAL A 352 -19.90 -2.71 12.88
CA VAL A 352 -20.03 -1.24 12.84
C VAL A 352 -21.21 -0.73 13.69
N GLN A 353 -22.20 -1.57 14.00
CA GLN A 353 -23.41 -1.18 14.73
C GLN A 353 -23.12 -0.56 16.11
N ASP A 354 -22.09 -1.07 16.81
CA ASP A 354 -21.67 -0.58 18.13
C ASP A 354 -20.90 0.75 18.09
N SER A 355 -20.63 1.31 16.90
CA SER A 355 -19.85 2.54 16.70
C SER A 355 -20.75 3.75 16.37
N PRO A 356 -21.38 4.41 17.36
CA PRO A 356 -22.30 5.53 17.11
C PRO A 356 -21.61 6.68 16.39
N ASP A 357 -20.32 6.83 16.65
CA ASP A 357 -19.43 7.84 16.11
C ASP A 357 -19.12 7.63 14.62
N LEU A 358 -19.13 6.37 14.15
CA LEU A 358 -18.99 6.01 12.73
C LEU A 358 -20.33 6.15 12.01
N ILE A 359 -21.42 5.66 12.61
CA ILE A 359 -22.79 5.82 12.09
C ILE A 359 -23.13 7.32 11.89
N LYS A 360 -22.80 8.18 12.86
CA LYS A 360 -22.97 9.64 12.75
C LYS A 360 -22.15 10.26 11.61
N PHE A 361 -20.95 9.73 11.34
CA PHE A 361 -20.10 10.18 10.22
C PHE A 361 -20.65 9.75 8.85
N LEU A 362 -21.26 8.56 8.78
CA LEU A 362 -21.88 7.99 7.57
C LEU A 362 -23.19 8.68 7.21
N ARG A 363 -24.10 8.84 8.19
CA ARG A 363 -25.41 9.51 8.01
C ARG A 363 -25.28 11.02 7.77
N GLY A 364 -24.31 11.65 8.43
CA GLY A 364 -24.08 13.09 8.33
C GLY A 364 -23.35 13.50 7.05
N GLU A 365 -23.04 14.80 6.93
CA GLU A 365 -22.22 15.31 5.83
C GLU A 365 -20.74 14.89 5.93
N GLY A 366 -20.33 14.17 6.98
CA GLY A 366 -18.95 13.78 7.26
C GLY A 366 -18.30 13.01 6.11
N LEU A 367 -18.94 11.94 5.65
CA LEU A 367 -18.48 11.14 4.52
C LEU A 367 -18.38 11.95 3.22
N LYS A 368 -19.37 12.81 2.94
CA LYS A 368 -19.37 13.68 1.74
C LYS A 368 -18.23 14.70 1.82
N LYS A 369 -18.09 15.43 2.93
CA LYS A 369 -17.01 16.40 3.17
C LYS A 369 -15.62 15.74 3.12
N PHE A 370 -15.48 14.51 3.63
CA PHE A 370 -14.27 13.72 3.50
C PHE A 370 -13.93 13.45 2.03
N CYS A 371 -14.91 13.02 1.23
CA CYS A 371 -14.71 12.77 -0.19
C CYS A 371 -14.34 14.05 -0.96
N TYR A 372 -15.12 15.13 -0.80
CA TYR A 372 -14.84 16.43 -1.44
C TYR A 372 -13.44 16.95 -1.10
N ARG A 373 -13.00 16.87 0.17
CA ARG A 373 -11.65 17.27 0.60
C ARG A 373 -10.54 16.42 -0.04
N ARG A 374 -10.81 15.15 -0.33
CA ARG A 374 -9.85 14.24 -0.99
C ARG A 374 -9.84 14.43 -2.51
N ILE A 375 -10.97 14.79 -3.11
CA ILE A 375 -11.07 15.22 -4.51
C ILE A 375 -10.26 16.51 -4.72
N THR A 376 -10.50 17.57 -3.94
CA THR A 376 -9.74 18.83 -4.05
C THR A 376 -8.25 18.63 -3.76
N GLY A 377 -7.90 17.79 -2.78
CA GLY A 377 -6.52 17.44 -2.47
C GLY A 377 -5.80 16.63 -3.57
N LYS A 378 -6.52 15.90 -4.43
CA LYS A 378 -5.96 15.25 -5.64
C LYS A 378 -6.00 16.15 -6.88
N SER A 379 -6.87 17.17 -6.93
CA SER A 379 -6.99 18.16 -8.02
C SER A 379 -6.99 17.49 -9.42
N ASN A 380 -6.11 17.90 -10.33
CA ASN A 380 -6.04 17.41 -11.71
C ASN A 380 -5.26 16.07 -11.86
N ALA A 381 -5.03 15.32 -10.78
CA ALA A 381 -4.50 13.97 -10.91
C ALA A 381 -5.51 13.06 -11.65
N PRO A 382 -5.05 12.15 -12.52
CA PRO A 382 -5.92 11.12 -13.08
C PRO A 382 -6.31 10.10 -12.00
N SER A 383 -7.47 9.46 -12.17
CA SER A 383 -7.87 8.34 -11.31
C SER A 383 -6.87 7.17 -11.42
N ASP A 384 -6.55 6.55 -10.29
CA ASP A 384 -5.67 5.38 -10.24
C ASP A 384 -6.29 4.18 -11.00
N LEU A 385 -7.60 3.95 -10.81
CA LEU A 385 -8.38 2.98 -11.58
C LEU A 385 -8.40 3.28 -13.09
N LEU A 386 -8.65 4.53 -13.50
CA LEU A 386 -8.64 4.95 -14.90
C LEU A 386 -7.27 4.72 -15.55
N THR A 387 -6.20 5.11 -14.86
CA THR A 387 -4.82 4.91 -15.31
C THR A 387 -4.48 3.43 -15.50
N ARG A 388 -5.02 2.52 -14.67
CA ARG A 388 -4.84 1.07 -14.84
C ARG A 388 -5.65 0.50 -16.01
N ILE A 389 -6.91 0.93 -16.17
CA ILE A 389 -7.76 0.50 -17.29
C ILE A 389 -7.13 0.92 -18.62
N ASN A 390 -6.70 2.18 -18.76
CA ASN A 390 -6.09 2.69 -19.99
C ASN A 390 -4.80 1.91 -20.39
N LYS A 391 -4.09 1.34 -19.40
CA LYS A 391 -2.93 0.46 -19.58
C LYS A 391 -3.26 -1.04 -19.77
N GLY A 392 -4.53 -1.43 -19.76
CA GLY A 392 -4.98 -2.82 -19.84
C GLY A 392 -4.69 -3.67 -18.60
N LEU A 393 -4.33 -3.04 -17.48
CA LEU A 393 -3.94 -3.73 -16.24
C LEU A 393 -5.16 -4.27 -15.47
N GLN A 394 -4.92 -5.23 -14.59
CA GLN A 394 -5.96 -5.75 -13.70
C GLN A 394 -6.35 -4.72 -12.62
N THR A 395 -7.66 -4.67 -12.34
CA THR A 395 -8.29 -3.70 -11.45
C THR A 395 -8.71 -4.35 -10.13
N ASP A 396 -8.70 -3.56 -9.06
CA ASP A 396 -9.03 -3.99 -7.70
C ASP A 396 -10.53 -3.90 -7.37
N ILE A 397 -11.37 -3.72 -8.39
CA ILE A 397 -12.80 -3.40 -8.26
C ILE A 397 -13.58 -4.43 -7.42
N ASN A 398 -13.15 -5.70 -7.45
CA ASN A 398 -13.76 -6.77 -6.67
C ASN A 398 -13.44 -6.66 -5.15
N TYR A 399 -12.29 -6.09 -4.77
CA TYR A 399 -11.88 -5.88 -3.38
C TYR A 399 -12.23 -4.48 -2.85
N GLN A 400 -12.84 -3.64 -3.69
CA GLN A 400 -13.34 -2.31 -3.36
C GLN A 400 -14.88 -2.34 -3.38
N ASN A 401 -15.49 -2.00 -4.52
CA ASN A 401 -16.93 -2.09 -4.72
C ASN A 401 -17.49 -3.50 -4.46
N GLY A 402 -16.76 -4.54 -4.90
CA GLY A 402 -17.18 -5.94 -4.72
C GLY A 402 -17.21 -6.42 -3.26
N TYR A 403 -16.43 -5.81 -2.36
CA TYR A 403 -16.55 -6.05 -0.91
C TYR A 403 -17.93 -5.60 -0.42
N PHE A 404 -18.34 -4.36 -0.73
CA PHE A 404 -19.66 -3.86 -0.38
C PHE A 404 -20.78 -4.70 -1.04
N LEU A 405 -20.60 -5.20 -2.27
CA LEU A 405 -21.58 -6.11 -2.90
C LEU A 405 -21.67 -7.47 -2.18
N LYS A 406 -20.56 -8.06 -1.72
CA LYS A 406 -20.57 -9.31 -0.93
C LYS A 406 -21.30 -9.09 0.41
N ARG A 407 -21.02 -7.99 1.10
CA ARG A 407 -21.68 -7.61 2.37
C ARG A 407 -23.17 -7.28 2.18
N ALA A 408 -23.52 -6.52 1.14
CA ALA A 408 -24.90 -6.19 0.79
C ALA A 408 -25.76 -7.44 0.59
N ARG A 409 -25.24 -8.44 -0.16
CA ARG A 409 -25.92 -9.72 -0.36
C ARG A 409 -26.12 -10.50 0.93
N ILE A 410 -25.14 -10.52 1.83
CA ILE A 410 -25.25 -11.18 3.14
C ILE A 410 -26.33 -10.52 4.00
N LEU A 411 -26.46 -9.19 3.91
CA LEU A 411 -27.43 -8.40 4.69
C LEU A 411 -28.81 -8.25 4.02
N GLY A 412 -29.01 -8.80 2.81
CA GLY A 412 -30.26 -8.62 2.06
C GLY A 412 -30.51 -7.20 1.56
N ILE A 413 -29.46 -6.38 1.40
CA ILE A 413 -29.56 -4.97 0.99
C ILE A 413 -29.30 -4.84 -0.51
N ASP A 414 -30.26 -4.24 -1.23
CA ASP A 414 -30.09 -3.93 -2.65
C ASP A 414 -29.16 -2.75 -2.89
N THR A 415 -28.25 -2.91 -3.87
CA THR A 415 -27.21 -1.93 -4.23
C THR A 415 -27.10 -1.79 -5.76
N PRO A 416 -28.20 -1.44 -6.45
CA PRO A 416 -28.29 -1.50 -7.91
C PRO A 416 -27.30 -0.57 -8.61
N THR A 417 -27.04 0.63 -8.07
CA THR A 417 -26.09 1.58 -8.65
C THR A 417 -24.67 1.01 -8.59
N ASN A 418 -24.27 0.46 -7.44
CA ASN A 418 -22.96 -0.15 -7.25
C ASN A 418 -22.78 -1.39 -8.14
N GLN A 419 -23.81 -2.24 -8.25
CA GLN A 419 -23.80 -3.40 -9.16
C GLN A 419 -23.58 -2.97 -10.62
N LEU A 420 -24.35 -1.99 -11.11
CA LEU A 420 -24.22 -1.45 -12.47
C LEU A 420 -22.84 -0.85 -12.70
N MET A 421 -22.31 -0.04 -11.78
CA MET A 421 -20.98 0.56 -11.91
C MET A 421 -19.88 -0.51 -12.02
N VAL A 422 -19.94 -1.58 -11.22
CA VAL A 422 -18.99 -2.70 -11.31
C VAL A 422 -19.06 -3.40 -12.66
N GLN A 423 -20.25 -3.60 -13.22
CA GLN A 423 -20.43 -4.17 -14.56
C GLN A 423 -19.86 -3.25 -15.64
N MET A 424 -20.18 -1.95 -15.60
CA MET A 424 -19.69 -0.96 -16.58
C MET A 424 -18.16 -0.84 -16.57
N ILE A 425 -17.52 -0.89 -15.40
CA ILE A 425 -16.05 -0.90 -15.28
C ILE A 425 -15.44 -2.16 -15.86
N LYS A 426 -16.05 -3.33 -15.62
CA LYS A 426 -15.61 -4.61 -16.20
C LYS A 426 -15.73 -4.57 -17.73
N ALA A 427 -16.84 -4.07 -18.27
CA ALA A 427 -17.05 -3.88 -19.70
C ALA A 427 -16.00 -2.93 -20.31
N ARG A 428 -15.80 -1.73 -19.74
CA ARG A 428 -14.79 -0.77 -20.23
C ARG A 428 -13.36 -1.32 -20.16
N ARG A 429 -13.02 -2.13 -19.16
CA ARG A 429 -11.72 -2.83 -19.09
C ARG A 429 -11.55 -3.83 -20.24
N ILE A 430 -12.58 -4.62 -20.55
CA ILE A 430 -12.53 -5.60 -21.66
C ILE A 430 -12.38 -4.88 -23.01
N GLU A 431 -13.18 -3.84 -23.23
CA GLU A 431 -13.13 -3.02 -24.45
C GLU A 431 -11.75 -2.35 -24.65
N GLN A 432 -11.19 -1.75 -23.59
CA GLN A 432 -9.84 -1.18 -23.64
C GLN A 432 -8.75 -2.24 -23.85
N GLN A 433 -8.90 -3.44 -23.28
CA GLN A 433 -7.98 -4.55 -23.52
C GLN A 433 -8.05 -5.06 -24.97
N GLN A 434 -9.23 -5.07 -25.58
CA GLN A 434 -9.39 -5.38 -27.02
C GLN A 434 -8.73 -4.32 -27.90
N LYS A 435 -8.94 -3.03 -27.63
CA LYS A 435 -8.25 -1.91 -28.32
C LYS A 435 -6.73 -2.07 -28.27
N LEU A 436 -6.17 -2.36 -27.10
CA LEU A 436 -4.73 -2.58 -26.93
C LEU A 436 -4.22 -3.81 -27.71
N ARG A 437 -5.02 -4.86 -27.85
CA ARG A 437 -4.68 -6.05 -28.66
C ARG A 437 -4.79 -5.81 -30.17
N SER A 438 -5.68 -4.91 -30.62
CA SER A 438 -5.82 -4.57 -32.04
C SER A 438 -4.71 -3.64 -32.56
N ILE A 439 -3.95 -2.99 -31.67
CA ILE A 439 -2.78 -2.20 -32.05
C ILE A 439 -1.65 -3.16 -32.42
N ILE A 440 -1.47 -3.41 -33.72
CA ILE A 440 -0.28 -4.06 -34.24
C ILE A 440 0.90 -3.08 -34.04
N PRO A 441 1.93 -3.42 -33.25
CA PRO A 441 3.07 -2.54 -33.06
C PRO A 441 3.86 -2.47 -34.37
N VAL A 442 3.78 -1.33 -35.06
CA VAL A 442 4.66 -1.01 -36.18
C VAL A 442 6.07 -0.82 -35.62
N GLN A 443 6.88 -1.88 -35.68
CA GLN A 443 8.31 -1.74 -35.47
C GLN A 443 8.90 -1.04 -36.70
N GLU A 444 9.37 0.19 -36.52
CA GLU A 444 10.33 0.82 -37.42
C GLU A 444 11.65 0.06 -37.33
N ALA A 445 11.72 -1.09 -38.02
CA ALA A 445 12.96 -1.82 -38.18
C ALA A 445 13.91 -0.98 -39.05
N SER A 446 15.12 -0.73 -38.57
CA SER A 446 16.16 -0.07 -39.35
C SER A 446 16.31 -0.76 -40.71
N PRO A 447 16.47 -0.03 -41.83
CA PRO A 447 16.66 -0.64 -43.15
C PRO A 447 17.78 -1.70 -43.17
N ASN A 448 18.79 -1.53 -42.32
CA ASN A 448 19.89 -2.48 -42.16
C ASN A 448 19.48 -3.78 -41.45
N ASP A 449 18.57 -3.73 -40.47
CA ASP A 449 18.06 -4.92 -39.78
C ASP A 449 17.06 -5.69 -40.65
N VAL A 450 16.28 -4.98 -41.46
CA VAL A 450 15.43 -5.60 -42.49
C VAL A 450 16.32 -6.28 -43.53
N ARG A 451 17.35 -5.60 -44.07
CA ARG A 451 18.31 -6.19 -45.03
C ARG A 451 19.01 -7.42 -44.46
N LYS A 452 19.50 -7.38 -43.22
CA LYS A 452 20.13 -8.53 -42.55
C LYS A 452 19.16 -9.71 -42.38
N LYS A 453 17.93 -9.48 -41.91
CA LYS A 453 16.90 -10.54 -41.78
C LYS A 453 16.50 -11.12 -43.13
N THR A 454 16.43 -10.31 -44.18
CA THR A 454 16.13 -10.76 -45.54
C THR A 454 17.29 -11.57 -46.13
N GLN A 455 18.55 -11.13 -45.97
CA GLN A 455 19.72 -11.91 -46.38
C GLN A 455 19.81 -13.26 -45.64
N GLN A 456 19.57 -13.28 -44.33
CA GLN A 456 19.52 -14.52 -43.55
C GLN A 456 18.38 -15.47 -44.00
N ARG A 457 17.25 -14.94 -44.47
CA ARG A 457 16.17 -15.73 -45.08
C ARG A 457 16.54 -16.25 -46.46
N MET A 458 17.18 -15.43 -47.31
CA MET A 458 17.64 -15.86 -48.64
C MET A 458 18.70 -16.96 -48.55
N LEU A 459 19.66 -16.83 -47.62
CA LEU A 459 20.65 -17.86 -47.30
C LEU A 459 20.01 -19.17 -46.81
N LYS A 460 19.02 -19.09 -45.90
CA LYS A 460 18.29 -20.28 -45.43
C LYS A 460 17.43 -20.97 -46.51
N ASN A 461 17.06 -20.24 -47.56
CA ASN A 461 16.24 -20.74 -48.65
C ASN A 461 17.05 -21.08 -49.92
N GLY A 462 18.39 -21.07 -49.86
CA GLY A 462 19.25 -21.42 -51.00
C GLY A 462 19.19 -20.46 -52.19
N LEU A 463 18.75 -19.22 -51.98
CA LEU A 463 18.52 -18.20 -53.02
C LEU A 463 19.68 -17.19 -53.17
N LEU A 464 20.81 -17.45 -52.51
CA LEU A 464 22.08 -16.75 -52.69
C LEU A 464 23.18 -17.81 -52.84
N LEU A 465 23.81 -17.82 -54.01
CA LEU A 465 25.11 -18.46 -54.28
C LEU A 465 26.23 -17.47 -53.96
#